data_AF-A0A3D5GIV0-F1
#
_entry.id   AF-A0A3D5GIV0-F1
#
_cell.length_a   1.000
_cell.length_b   1.000
_cell.length_c   1.000
_cell.angle_alpha   90.00
_cell.angle_beta   90.00
_cell.angle_gamma   90.00
#
_symmetry.space_group_name_H-M   'P 1'
#
loop_
_entity.id
_entity.type
_entity.pdbx_description
1 polymer ?
#
loop_
_entity_poly.entity_id
_entity_poly.type
_entity_poly.pdbx_seq_one_letter_code
_entity_poly.pdbx_strand_id
1 'polypeptide(L)'
;QISFMERLDQSLEELACDSSWSGRCRRVRSLIRDHLGGHAAREDWPADELIALEEIGAILDALSELDEIEPSPPEESFRNALTAELQRPIGRSGQTGVGVQVVGIDRTVGLEADLVIVVGLAEGSLPTRPPADPLLTDSRRVSARTGLPTRHDHAARQQH
;
A
#
# COMPACT_ATOMS: atom_id res chain seq x y z
N GLN A 1 -21.44 0.64 29.34
CA GLN A 1 -20.25 0.86 28.48
C GLN A 1 -19.11 -0.15 28.75
N ILE A 2 -18.99 -0.72 29.95
CA ILE A 2 -18.02 -1.80 30.27
C ILE A 2 -18.14 -3.00 29.30
N SER A 3 -19.36 -3.40 28.94
CA SER A 3 -19.61 -4.57 28.07
C SER A 3 -19.11 -4.44 26.63
N PHE A 4 -18.87 -3.22 26.12
CA PHE A 4 -18.27 -3.06 24.79
C PHE A 4 -16.78 -3.35 24.82
N MET A 5 -16.07 -2.78 25.81
CA MET A 5 -14.63 -2.98 25.96
C MET A 5 -14.31 -4.45 26.21
N GLU A 6 -15.08 -5.14 27.06
CA GLU A 6 -14.93 -6.58 27.31
C GLU A 6 -15.08 -7.42 26.03
N ARG A 7 -16.04 -7.09 25.16
CA ARG A 7 -16.23 -7.79 23.89
C ARG A 7 -15.11 -7.51 22.89
N LEU A 8 -14.66 -6.25 22.83
CA LEU A 8 -13.56 -5.87 21.95
C LEU A 8 -12.27 -6.56 22.39
N ASP A 9 -11.96 -6.53 23.68
CA ASP A 9 -10.79 -7.19 24.27
C ASP A 9 -10.80 -8.69 23.98
N GLN A 10 -11.92 -9.36 24.24
CA GLN A 10 -12.08 -10.79 23.93
C GLN A 10 -11.87 -11.09 22.43
N SER A 11 -12.40 -10.25 21.55
CA SER A 11 -12.27 -10.44 20.11
C SER A 11 -10.83 -10.22 19.62
N LEU A 12 -10.08 -9.30 20.25
CA LEU A 12 -8.67 -9.07 19.98
C LEU A 12 -7.81 -10.23 20.49
N GLU A 13 -8.11 -10.77 21.68
CA GLU A 13 -7.45 -11.99 22.18
C GLU A 13 -7.68 -13.19 21.27
N GLU A 14 -8.91 -13.40 20.80
CA GLU A 14 -9.24 -14.48 19.86
C GLU A 14 -8.49 -14.34 18.53
N LEU A 15 -8.32 -13.11 18.05
CA LEU A 15 -7.51 -12.82 16.87
C LEU A 15 -6.03 -13.13 17.12
N ALA A 16 -5.50 -12.76 18.28
CA ALA A 16 -4.10 -13.01 18.63
C ALA A 16 -3.81 -14.52 18.81
N CYS A 17 -4.77 -15.28 19.36
CA CYS A 17 -4.65 -16.71 19.60
C CYS A 17 -4.85 -17.58 18.35
N ASP A 18 -5.45 -17.05 17.29
CA ASP A 18 -5.65 -17.82 16.06
C ASP A 18 -4.29 -18.12 15.41
N SER A 19 -4.09 -19.38 15.04
CA SER A 19 -2.78 -19.87 14.62
C SER A 19 -2.55 -19.75 13.12
N SER A 20 -3.58 -19.43 12.32
CA SER A 20 -3.47 -19.34 10.85
C SER A 20 -3.75 -17.94 10.33
N TRP A 21 -3.25 -17.62 9.14
CA TRP A 21 -3.57 -16.37 8.44
C TRP A 21 -5.07 -16.25 8.17
N SER A 22 -5.68 -17.30 7.60
CA SER A 22 -7.11 -17.26 7.26
C SER A 22 -8.01 -17.13 8.50
N GLY A 23 -7.60 -17.72 9.63
CA GLY A 23 -8.28 -17.59 10.91
C GLY A 23 -8.27 -16.15 11.41
N ARG A 24 -7.09 -15.52 11.45
CA ARG A 24 -6.95 -14.10 11.81
C ARG A 24 -7.73 -13.19 10.86
N CYS A 25 -7.64 -13.40 9.54
CA CYS A 25 -8.42 -12.64 8.56
C CYS A 25 -9.93 -12.76 8.78
N ARG A 26 -10.43 -13.96 9.11
CA ARG A 26 -11.84 -14.18 9.45
C ARG A 26 -12.27 -13.41 10.70
N ARG A 27 -11.42 -13.35 11.72
CA ARG A 27 -11.66 -12.57 12.95
C ARG A 27 -11.71 -11.07 12.66
N VAL A 28 -10.78 -10.55 11.85
CA VAL A 28 -10.81 -9.14 11.39
C VAL A 28 -12.12 -8.82 10.67
N ARG A 29 -12.58 -9.69 9.75
CA ARG A 29 -13.87 -9.50 9.06
C ARG A 29 -15.05 -9.46 10.01
N SER A 30 -15.05 -10.30 11.05
CA SER A 30 -16.07 -10.25 12.09
C SER A 30 -16.03 -8.95 12.87
N LEU A 31 -14.85 -8.47 13.29
CA LEU A 31 -14.70 -7.16 13.95
C LEU A 31 -15.26 -6.01 13.10
N ILE A 32 -14.91 -5.99 11.80
CA ILE A 32 -15.41 -4.98 10.85
C ILE A 32 -16.94 -5.06 10.76
N ARG A 33 -17.52 -6.24 10.60
CA ARG A 33 -18.98 -6.41 10.54
C ARG A 33 -19.67 -6.01 11.85
N ASP A 34 -19.12 -6.39 12.99
CA ASP A 34 -19.76 -6.23 14.29
C ASP A 34 -19.67 -4.77 14.78
N HIS A 35 -18.65 -4.02 14.35
CA HIS A 35 -18.47 -2.60 14.71
C HIS A 35 -18.91 -1.61 13.64
N LEU A 36 -18.74 -1.93 12.35
CA LEU A 36 -19.12 -1.06 11.23
C LEU A 36 -20.45 -1.47 10.59
N GLY A 37 -21.17 -2.39 11.24
CA GLY A 37 -22.48 -2.88 10.81
C GLY A 37 -22.44 -3.77 9.57
N GLY A 38 -23.60 -4.37 9.25
CA GLY A 38 -23.79 -5.15 8.02
C GLY A 38 -24.07 -4.27 6.80
N HIS A 39 -24.45 -4.88 5.68
CA HIS A 39 -24.72 -4.19 4.41
C HIS A 39 -25.73 -3.03 4.55
N ALA A 40 -26.82 -3.25 5.30
CA ALA A 40 -27.85 -2.23 5.54
C ALA A 40 -27.34 -1.00 6.33
N ALA A 41 -26.32 -1.14 7.17
CA ALA A 41 -25.72 -0.02 7.89
C ALA A 41 -24.76 0.80 7.01
N ARG A 42 -24.42 0.27 5.82
CA ARG A 42 -23.43 0.82 4.90
C ARG A 42 -24.05 1.39 3.62
N GLU A 43 -25.38 1.34 3.47
CA GLU A 43 -26.08 1.88 2.29
C GLU A 43 -25.82 3.38 2.10
N ASP A 44 -25.69 4.12 3.20
CA ASP A 44 -25.47 5.57 3.18
C ASP A 44 -23.99 5.99 3.25
N TRP A 45 -23.05 5.04 3.11
CA TRP A 45 -21.62 5.37 3.19
C TRP A 45 -21.15 6.19 2.00
N PRO A 46 -20.23 7.15 2.20
CA PRO A 46 -19.51 7.80 1.11
C PRO A 46 -18.83 6.77 0.19
N ALA A 47 -18.79 7.06 -1.11
CA ALA A 47 -18.16 6.17 -2.10
C ALA A 47 -16.71 5.81 -1.74
N ASP A 48 -15.95 6.77 -1.20
CA ASP A 48 -14.56 6.55 -0.77
C ASP A 48 -14.48 5.53 0.39
N GLU A 49 -15.45 5.50 1.31
CA GLU A 49 -15.49 4.51 2.40
C GLU A 49 -15.86 3.11 1.89
N LEU A 50 -16.74 3.02 0.88
CA LEU A 50 -17.08 1.75 0.23
C LEU A 50 -15.87 1.17 -0.52
N ILE A 51 -15.12 2.01 -1.24
CA ILE A 51 -13.87 1.63 -1.92
C ILE A 51 -12.84 1.15 -0.90
N ALA A 52 -12.64 1.90 0.20
CA ALA A 52 -11.71 1.50 1.24
C ALA A 52 -12.07 0.14 1.87
N LEU A 53 -13.36 -0.11 2.09
CA LEU A 53 -13.85 -1.38 2.63
C LEU A 53 -13.64 -2.56 1.66
N GLU A 54 -13.82 -2.34 0.36
CA GLU A 54 -13.54 -3.32 -0.68
C GLU A 54 -12.06 -3.67 -0.73
N GLU A 55 -11.18 -2.67 -0.71
CA GLU A 55 -9.72 -2.83 -0.65
C GLU A 55 -9.26 -3.60 0.60
N ILE A 56 -9.82 -3.27 1.77
CA ILE A 56 -9.57 -4.05 3.00
C ILE A 56 -9.99 -5.52 2.80
N GLY A 57 -11.12 -5.77 2.13
CA GLY A 57 -11.57 -7.12 1.78
C GLY A 57 -10.53 -7.88 0.95
N ALA A 58 -10.03 -7.25 -0.12
CA ALA A 58 -9.02 -7.81 -1.01
C ALA A 58 -7.68 -8.07 -0.29
N ILE A 59 -7.23 -7.16 0.57
CA ILE A 59 -6.04 -7.36 1.42
C ILE A 59 -6.21 -8.61 2.29
N LEU A 60 -7.36 -8.77 2.95
CA LEU A 60 -7.62 -9.91 3.82
C LEU A 60 -7.74 -11.23 3.04
N ASP A 61 -8.17 -11.20 1.78
CA ASP A 61 -8.18 -12.38 0.91
C ASP A 61 -6.75 -12.79 0.56
N ALA A 62 -5.94 -11.86 0.07
CA ALA A 62 -4.53 -12.10 -0.26
C ALA A 62 -3.72 -12.62 0.95
N LEU A 63 -3.94 -12.05 2.14
CA LEU A 63 -3.30 -12.53 3.36
C LEU A 63 -3.77 -13.94 3.75
N SER A 64 -5.03 -14.31 3.49
CA SER A 64 -5.55 -15.64 3.83
C SER A 64 -4.87 -16.76 3.03
N GLU A 65 -4.41 -16.47 1.81
CA GLU A 65 -3.69 -17.43 0.95
C GLU A 65 -2.30 -17.80 1.51
N LEU A 66 -1.75 -17.00 2.42
CA LEU A 66 -0.43 -17.27 3.03
C LEU A 66 -0.41 -18.50 3.93
N ASP A 67 -1.57 -19.08 4.28
CA ASP A 67 -1.65 -20.37 4.99
C ASP A 67 -0.89 -21.50 4.26
N GLU A 68 -0.81 -21.44 2.93
CA GLU A 68 -0.06 -22.42 2.14
C GLU A 68 1.46 -22.25 2.24
N ILE A 69 1.93 -21.06 2.58
CA ILE A 69 3.36 -20.67 2.62
C ILE A 69 3.91 -20.77 4.05
N GLU A 70 3.17 -20.23 5.01
CA GLU A 70 3.50 -20.26 6.44
C GLU A 70 2.22 -20.65 7.21
N PRO A 71 2.01 -21.94 7.51
CA PRO A 71 0.76 -22.41 8.12
C PRO A 71 0.53 -21.93 9.56
N SER A 72 1.59 -21.54 10.27
CA SER A 72 1.50 -21.06 11.65
C SER A 72 2.36 -19.82 11.88
N PRO A 73 1.96 -18.66 11.35
CA PRO A 73 2.70 -17.41 11.51
C PRO A 73 2.64 -16.91 12.96
N PRO A 74 3.75 -16.36 13.50
CA PRO A 74 3.69 -15.53 14.70
C PRO A 74 2.65 -14.41 14.53
N GLU A 75 2.00 -14.02 15.64
CA GLU A 75 1.02 -12.93 15.66
C GLU A 75 1.61 -11.59 15.16
N GLU A 76 2.88 -11.34 15.49
CA GLU A 76 3.62 -10.18 15.02
C GLU A 76 3.79 -10.15 13.50
N SER A 77 4.04 -11.29 12.85
CA SER A 77 4.15 -11.38 11.38
C SER A 77 2.85 -10.96 10.71
N PHE A 78 1.71 -11.43 11.23
CA PHE A 78 0.40 -11.05 10.73
C PHE A 78 0.14 -9.55 10.89
N ARG A 79 0.40 -9.00 12.09
CA ARG A 79 0.25 -7.57 12.36
C ARG A 79 1.12 -6.72 11.43
N ASN A 80 2.37 -7.11 11.22
CA ASN A 80 3.30 -6.37 10.36
C ASN A 80 2.86 -6.42 8.90
N ALA A 81 2.44 -7.58 8.40
CA ALA A 81 1.94 -7.72 7.04
C ALA A 81 0.67 -6.88 6.80
N LEU A 82 -0.32 -6.98 7.70
CA LEU A 82 -1.54 -6.19 7.62
C LEU A 82 -1.24 -4.69 7.68
N THR A 83 -0.35 -4.26 8.58
CA THR A 83 0.06 -2.84 8.69
C THR A 83 0.72 -2.36 7.39
N ALA A 84 1.60 -3.16 6.80
CA ALA A 84 2.26 -2.81 5.56
C ALA A 84 1.28 -2.70 4.38
N GLU A 85 0.28 -3.57 4.29
CA GLU A 85 -0.77 -3.49 3.28
C GLU A 85 -1.66 -2.24 3.47
N LEU A 86 -2.07 -1.95 4.70
CA LEU A 86 -2.92 -0.77 5.01
C LEU A 86 -2.19 0.58 4.82
N GLN A 87 -0.85 0.59 4.85
CA GLN A 87 -0.06 1.78 4.56
C GLN A 87 0.08 2.07 3.06
N ARG A 88 -0.36 1.14 2.18
CA ARG A 88 -0.34 1.38 0.74
C ARG A 88 -1.36 2.46 0.39
N PRO A 89 -1.03 3.39 -0.52
CA PRO A 89 -1.98 4.38 -0.98
C PRO A 89 -3.21 3.68 -1.59
N ILE A 90 -4.39 3.94 -1.05
CA ILE A 90 -5.66 3.57 -1.67
C ILE A 90 -5.72 4.31 -3.02
N GLY A 91 -6.10 3.60 -4.09
CA GLY A 91 -6.13 4.13 -5.45
C GLY A 91 -6.85 5.48 -5.57
N ARG A 92 -6.48 6.25 -6.61
CA ARG A 92 -6.95 7.62 -6.89
C ARG A 92 -8.44 7.82 -6.55
N SER A 93 -8.74 8.69 -5.58
CA SER A 93 -10.05 9.34 -5.49
C SER A 93 -10.10 10.50 -6.48
N GLY A 94 -10.95 10.38 -7.49
CA GLY A 94 -11.17 11.40 -8.52
C GLY A 94 -11.98 10.88 -9.69
N GLN A 95 -12.88 11.71 -10.24
CA GLN A 95 -13.61 11.37 -11.45
C GLN A 95 -12.66 11.36 -12.65
N THR A 96 -12.67 10.29 -13.44
CA THR A 96 -11.94 10.22 -14.70
C THR A 96 -12.41 11.36 -15.62
N GLY A 97 -11.51 12.27 -15.99
CA GLY A 97 -11.79 13.36 -16.94
C GLY A 97 -11.99 14.76 -16.33
N VAL A 98 -12.11 14.90 -15.01
CA VAL A 98 -12.06 16.21 -14.32
C VAL A 98 -11.34 16.04 -12.98
N GLY A 99 -10.10 16.50 -12.88
CA GLY A 99 -9.35 16.43 -11.63
C GLY A 99 -7.91 16.92 -11.72
N VAL A 100 -7.32 17.20 -10.56
CA VAL A 100 -5.90 17.54 -10.43
C VAL A 100 -5.10 16.24 -10.32
N GLN A 101 -4.19 15.99 -11.27
CA GLN A 101 -3.26 14.89 -11.17
C GLN A 101 -1.97 15.34 -10.48
N VAL A 102 -1.72 14.82 -9.28
CA VAL A 102 -0.45 14.99 -8.57
C VAL A 102 0.41 13.75 -8.81
N VAL A 103 1.47 13.89 -9.57
CA VAL A 103 2.40 12.80 -9.93
C VAL A 103 3.84 13.30 -9.89
N GLY A 104 4.79 12.38 -9.69
CA GLY A 104 6.20 12.67 -9.88
C GLY A 104 6.51 12.98 -11.34
N ILE A 105 7.50 13.84 -11.59
CA ILE A 105 7.91 14.26 -12.94
C ILE A 105 8.39 13.08 -13.82
N ASP A 106 8.85 12.00 -13.18
CA ASP A 106 9.22 10.74 -13.84
C ASP A 106 8.01 10.00 -14.43
N ARG A 107 6.80 10.30 -13.95
CA ARG A 107 5.55 9.64 -14.34
C ARG A 107 4.63 10.52 -15.20
N THR A 108 5.09 11.70 -15.65
CA THR A 108 4.31 12.62 -16.50
C THR A 108 4.46 12.36 -17.99
N VAL A 109 5.34 11.44 -18.41
CA VAL A 109 5.55 11.15 -19.84
C VAL A 109 4.25 10.63 -20.46
N GLY A 110 3.75 11.34 -21.48
CA GLY A 110 2.51 10.99 -22.17
C GLY A 110 1.22 11.48 -21.49
N LEU A 111 1.32 12.27 -20.41
CA LEU A 111 0.17 12.91 -19.80
C LEU A 111 -0.36 14.06 -20.67
N GLU A 112 -1.62 14.01 -21.07
CA GLU A 112 -2.33 15.12 -21.70
C GLU A 112 -2.97 15.99 -20.60
N ALA A 113 -2.59 17.26 -20.52
CA ALA A 113 -3.08 18.20 -19.50
C ALA A 113 -3.15 19.63 -20.05
N ASP A 114 -4.19 20.37 -19.67
CA ASP A 114 -4.36 21.78 -20.04
C ASP A 114 -3.40 22.72 -19.30
N LEU A 115 -3.03 22.36 -18.06
CA LEU A 115 -2.12 23.12 -17.20
C LEU A 115 -1.22 22.18 -16.39
N VAL A 116 0.09 22.42 -16.45
CA VAL A 116 1.09 21.72 -15.65
C VAL A 116 1.73 22.72 -14.69
N ILE A 117 1.60 22.47 -13.38
CA ILE A 117 2.28 23.25 -12.34
C ILE A 117 3.37 22.37 -11.73
N VAL A 118 4.63 22.73 -11.95
CA VAL A 118 5.78 22.06 -11.33
C VAL A 118 6.15 22.82 -10.06
N VAL A 119 6.07 22.14 -8.92
CA VAL A 119 6.42 22.71 -7.62
C VAL A 119 7.79 22.21 -7.15
N GLY A 120 8.50 23.01 -6.37
CA GLY A 120 9.78 22.60 -5.77
C GLY A 120 10.96 22.55 -6.76
N LEU A 121 10.90 23.32 -7.85
CA LEU A 121 12.05 23.58 -8.72
C LEU A 121 13.08 24.41 -7.95
N ALA A 122 14.02 23.70 -7.33
CA ALA A 122 15.15 24.27 -6.61
C ALA A 122 16.42 23.55 -7.03
N GLU A 123 17.55 24.25 -6.93
CA GLU A 123 18.85 23.63 -7.15
C GLU A 123 19.07 22.50 -6.13
N GLY A 124 19.40 21.30 -6.61
CA GLY A 124 19.59 20.11 -5.78
C GLY A 124 18.33 19.25 -5.55
N SER A 125 17.12 19.75 -5.83
CA SER A 125 15.91 18.91 -5.91
C SER A 125 15.67 18.39 -7.33
N LEU A 126 16.02 19.21 -8.34
CA LEU A 126 15.95 18.89 -9.76
C LEU A 126 17.23 19.34 -10.51
N PRO A 127 17.81 18.49 -11.38
CA PRO A 127 17.47 17.08 -11.60
C PRO A 127 17.76 16.23 -10.35
N THR A 128 16.81 15.38 -9.98
CA THR A 128 16.96 14.53 -8.79
C THR A 128 18.01 13.46 -9.05
N ARG A 129 19.00 13.32 -8.16
CA ARG A 129 19.97 12.22 -8.25
C ARG A 129 19.23 10.89 -8.06
N PRO A 130 19.34 9.92 -8.98
CA PRO A 130 18.70 8.62 -8.80
C PRO A 130 19.12 8.00 -7.45
N PRO A 131 18.17 7.51 -6.63
CA PRO A 131 18.48 6.83 -5.38
C PRO A 131 19.46 5.68 -5.59
N ALA A 132 20.27 5.36 -4.58
CA ALA A 132 21.19 4.24 -4.70
C ALA A 132 20.34 2.99 -4.51
N ASP A 133 20.39 2.05 -5.44
CA ASP A 133 19.85 0.72 -5.17
C ASP A 133 20.73 0.08 -4.08
N PRO A 134 20.18 -0.16 -2.88
CA PRO A 134 20.97 -0.67 -1.76
C PRO A 134 21.36 -2.15 -1.95
N LEU A 135 20.59 -2.90 -2.73
CA LEU A 135 20.83 -4.32 -3.01
C LEU A 135 21.76 -4.48 -4.21
N LEU A 136 21.53 -3.69 -5.26
CA LEU A 136 22.28 -3.76 -6.51
C LEU A 136 22.98 -2.42 -6.81
N THR A 137 23.99 -2.11 -6.01
CA THR A 137 24.89 -0.96 -6.22
C THR A 137 25.54 -0.99 -7.62
N ASP A 138 25.90 0.17 -8.17
CA ASP A 138 26.55 0.28 -9.49
C ASP A 138 27.79 -0.64 -9.63
N SER A 139 28.61 -0.75 -8.58
CA SER A 139 29.77 -1.66 -8.57
C SER A 139 29.38 -3.12 -8.75
N ARG A 140 28.24 -3.54 -8.17
CA ARG A 140 27.65 -4.87 -8.36
C ARG A 140 27.05 -5.04 -9.75
N ARG A 141 26.40 -4.01 -10.30
CA ARG A 141 25.84 -4.02 -11.67
C ARG A 141 26.93 -4.24 -12.72
N VAL A 142 28.06 -3.56 -12.56
CA VAL A 142 29.25 -3.69 -13.43
C VAL A 142 29.92 -5.05 -13.23
N SER A 143 30.19 -5.45 -11.99
CA SER A 143 30.86 -6.72 -11.68
C SER A 143 30.07 -7.94 -12.15
N ALA A 144 28.75 -7.92 -12.00
CA ALA A 144 27.86 -8.99 -12.44
C ALA A 144 27.47 -8.91 -13.92
N ARG A 145 27.99 -7.93 -14.68
CA ARG A 145 27.70 -7.72 -16.12
C ARG A 145 26.20 -7.75 -16.43
N THR A 146 25.40 -7.10 -15.58
CA THR A 146 23.94 -7.15 -15.65
C THR A 146 23.34 -6.47 -16.88
N GLY A 147 24.11 -5.63 -17.59
CA GLY A 147 23.63 -4.81 -18.70
C GLY A 147 22.68 -3.67 -18.28
N LEU A 148 22.45 -3.51 -16.97
CA LEU A 148 21.61 -2.44 -16.43
C LEU A 148 22.39 -1.12 -16.41
N PRO A 149 21.76 0.01 -16.79
CA PRO A 149 22.41 1.31 -16.78
C PRO A 149 22.81 1.72 -15.35
N THR A 150 23.95 2.38 -15.25
CA THR A 150 24.49 2.94 -14.00
C THR A 150 24.04 4.39 -13.82
N ARG A 151 24.24 4.95 -12.63
CA ARG A 151 23.97 6.37 -12.37
C ARG A 151 24.76 7.31 -13.28
N HIS A 152 25.97 6.92 -13.67
CA HIS A 152 26.79 7.69 -14.60
C HIS A 152 26.16 7.72 -16.00
N ASP A 153 25.62 6.59 -16.47
CA ASP A 153 24.93 6.50 -17.77
C ASP A 153 23.66 7.36 -17.81
N HIS A 154 22.93 7.44 -16.70
CA HIS A 154 21.77 8.31 -16.58
C HIS A 154 22.14 9.80 -16.56
N ALA A 155 23.23 10.17 -15.86
CA ALA A 155 23.72 11.55 -15.87
C ALA A 155 24.20 11.98 -17.26
N ALA A 156 24.88 11.11 -18.00
CA ALA A 156 25.36 11.39 -19.36
C ALA A 156 24.20 11.58 -20.37
N ARG A 157 23.05 10.92 -20.17
CA ARG A 157 21.85 11.11 -21.00
C ARG A 157 21.10 12.41 -20.73
N GLN A 158 21.27 13.03 -19.56
CA GLN A 158 20.62 14.30 -19.22
C GLN A 158 21.37 15.53 -19.76
N GLN A 159 22.60 15.36 -20.23
CA GLN A 159 23.44 16.43 -20.77
C GLN A 159 23.32 16.60 -22.30
N HIS A 160 22.49 15.78 -22.95
CA HIS A 160 22.14 15.86 -24.37
C HIS A 160 20.64 16.14 -24.52
#